data_AF-A0A1F3C0K9-F1
#
_entry.id   AF-A0A1F3C0K9-F1
#
_cell.length_a   1.000
_cell.length_b   1.000
_cell.length_c   1.000
_cell.angle_alpha   90.00
_cell.angle_beta   90.00
_cell.angle_gamma   90.00
#
_symmetry.space_group_name_H-M   'P 1'
#
loop_
_entity.id
_entity.type
_entity.pdbx_description
1 polymer ?
#
loop_
_entity_poly.entity_id
_entity_poly.type
_entity_poly.pdbx_seq_one_letter_code
_entity_poly.pdbx_strand_id
1 'polypeptide(L)'
;MNRQQKNTATKLIEYLKINKGSLTDDEIKKGVGLGTAHNEFTILGCLEDINLIKKVGNRSYRLTMQGYKFKSFAELKRLRLYKIIKENISFIFNILLVLATIYMTINNDSLKNENNELQEDIQVLKEKQSILETRMDCYFFQLEKLDTNSNKINIKSVK
;
A
#
# COMPACT_ATOMS: atom_id res chain seq x y z
N MET A 1 -12.21 7.63 -26.13
CA MET A 1 -12.98 8.89 -26.17
C MET A 1 -12.23 10.02 -25.48
N ASN A 2 -12.03 11.14 -26.17
CA ASN A 2 -11.53 12.39 -25.60
C ASN A 2 -12.62 13.09 -24.74
N ARG A 3 -12.29 14.22 -24.10
CA ARG A 3 -13.20 14.94 -23.19
C ARG A 3 -14.48 15.43 -23.89
N GLN A 4 -14.37 15.94 -25.11
CA GLN A 4 -15.52 16.42 -25.89
C GLN A 4 -16.45 15.26 -26.27
N GLN A 5 -15.91 14.15 -26.78
CA GLN A 5 -16.67 12.95 -27.13
C GLN A 5 -17.43 12.39 -25.92
N LYS A 6 -16.82 12.38 -24.72
CA LYS A 6 -17.50 11.95 -23.49
C LYS A 6 -18.67 12.87 -23.14
N ASN A 7 -18.51 14.19 -23.26
CA ASN A 7 -19.59 15.13 -22.99
C ASN A 7 -20.75 14.94 -23.97
N THR A 8 -20.45 14.79 -25.26
CA THR A 8 -21.47 14.52 -26.29
C THR A 8 -22.17 13.18 -26.05
N ALA A 9 -21.42 12.14 -25.68
CA ALA A 9 -21.98 10.84 -25.35
C ALA A 9 -22.91 10.88 -24.10
N THR A 10 -22.54 11.65 -23.08
CA THR A 10 -23.42 11.87 -21.91
C THR A 10 -24.71 12.58 -22.30
N LYS A 11 -24.62 13.67 -23.09
CA LYS A 11 -25.79 14.39 -23.61
C LYS A 11 -26.70 13.48 -24.44
N LEU A 12 -26.12 12.63 -25.27
CA LEU A 12 -26.86 11.64 -26.05
C LEU A 12 -27.60 10.63 -25.17
N ILE A 13 -26.96 10.11 -24.12
CA ILE A 13 -27.61 9.20 -23.17
C ILE A 13 -28.76 9.91 -22.46
N GLU A 14 -28.58 11.15 -22.00
CA GLU A 14 -29.64 11.95 -21.39
C GLU A 14 -30.81 12.20 -22.35
N TYR A 15 -30.50 12.55 -23.60
CA TYR A 15 -31.51 12.73 -24.65
C TYR A 15 -32.31 11.45 -24.91
N LEU A 16 -31.65 10.29 -24.96
CA LEU A 16 -32.32 9.00 -25.08
C LEU A 16 -33.17 8.63 -23.85
N LYS A 17 -32.77 9.07 -22.64
CA LYS A 17 -33.57 8.85 -21.41
C LYS A 17 -34.87 9.65 -21.46
N ILE A 18 -34.82 10.87 -21.96
CA ILE A 18 -35.98 11.77 -22.06
C ILE A 18 -36.99 11.25 -23.09
N ASN A 19 -36.53 10.87 -24.28
CA ASN A 19 -37.41 10.51 -25.40
C ASN A 19 -37.98 9.08 -25.35
N LYS A 20 -37.76 8.34 -24.25
CA LYS A 20 -38.33 6.99 -23.95
C LYS A 20 -38.68 6.17 -25.20
N GLY A 21 -37.69 5.64 -25.90
CA GLY A 21 -37.90 4.85 -27.12
C GLY A 21 -36.61 4.56 -27.87
N SER A 22 -36.74 3.95 -29.05
CA SER A 22 -35.65 3.90 -30.03
C SER A 22 -35.64 5.17 -30.86
N LEU A 23 -34.50 5.85 -30.94
CA LEU A 23 -34.32 7.01 -31.80
C LEU A 23 -33.50 6.64 -33.03
N THR A 24 -33.87 7.21 -34.17
CA THR A 24 -33.13 7.10 -35.42
C THR A 24 -31.86 7.95 -35.42
N ASP A 25 -30.91 7.63 -36.29
CA ASP A 25 -29.69 8.43 -36.50
C ASP A 25 -30.02 9.93 -36.72
N ASP A 26 -31.06 10.23 -37.50
CA ASP A 26 -31.42 11.60 -37.85
C ASP A 26 -32.05 12.37 -36.67
N GLU A 27 -32.80 11.68 -35.82
CA GLU A 27 -33.33 12.26 -34.56
C GLU A 27 -32.20 12.53 -33.56
N ILE A 28 -31.24 11.60 -33.47
CA ILE A 28 -30.04 11.76 -32.63
C ILE A 28 -29.21 12.97 -33.08
N LYS A 29 -29.02 13.15 -34.39
CA LYS A 29 -28.31 14.30 -34.95
C LYS A 29 -28.97 15.63 -34.60
N LYS A 30 -30.28 15.72 -34.81
CA LYS A 30 -31.07 16.92 -34.50
C LYS A 30 -31.09 17.22 -33.00
N GLY A 31 -31.23 16.20 -32.16
CA GLY A 31 -31.37 16.36 -30.71
C GLY A 31 -30.09 16.71 -29.96
N VAL A 32 -28.94 16.20 -30.40
CA VAL A 32 -27.65 16.38 -29.70
C VAL A 32 -26.76 17.43 -30.40
N GLY A 33 -27.20 17.96 -31.55
CA GLY A 33 -26.41 18.90 -32.34
C GLY A 33 -25.13 18.25 -32.86
N LEU A 34 -25.17 16.95 -33.15
CA LEU A 34 -24.09 16.22 -33.78
C LEU A 34 -24.01 16.71 -35.23
N GLY A 35 -23.20 17.74 -35.48
CA GLY A 35 -22.84 18.12 -36.84
C GLY A 35 -22.25 16.93 -37.60
N THR A 36 -22.25 17.02 -38.94
CA THR A 36 -21.82 16.01 -39.93
C THR A 36 -20.34 15.57 -39.85
N ALA A 37 -19.68 15.71 -38.69
CA ALA A 37 -18.31 15.33 -38.47
C ALA A 37 -18.17 13.87 -38.03
N HIS A 38 -17.10 13.21 -38.50
CA HIS A 38 -16.68 11.82 -38.27
C HIS A 38 -16.69 11.29 -36.81
N ASN A 39 -17.01 12.10 -35.81
CA ASN A 39 -17.10 11.71 -34.40
C ASN A 39 -18.39 10.97 -34.02
N GLU A 40 -19.46 11.05 -34.83
CA GLU A 40 -20.76 10.47 -34.51
C GLU A 40 -20.74 8.93 -34.48
N PHE A 41 -20.25 8.30 -35.55
CA PHE A 41 -20.14 6.84 -35.62
C PHE A 41 -19.21 6.29 -34.55
N THR A 42 -18.14 7.01 -34.21
CA THR A 42 -17.22 6.62 -33.12
C THR A 42 -17.91 6.68 -31.76
N ILE A 43 -18.76 7.68 -31.50
CA ILE A 43 -19.47 7.80 -30.22
C ILE A 43 -20.53 6.70 -30.09
N LEU A 44 -21.36 6.50 -31.11
CA LEU A 44 -22.40 5.47 -31.11
C LEU A 44 -21.79 4.06 -30.97
N GLY A 45 -20.77 3.75 -31.78
CA GLY A 45 -20.05 2.48 -31.70
C GLY A 45 -19.44 2.26 -30.32
N CYS A 46 -18.71 3.25 -29.78
CA CYS A 46 -18.15 3.12 -28.43
C CYS A 46 -19.21 2.96 -27.34
N LEU A 47 -20.39 3.58 -27.47
CA LEU A 47 -21.49 3.42 -26.50
C LEU A 47 -22.16 2.04 -26.60
N GLU A 48 -22.22 1.48 -27.80
CA GLU A 48 -22.68 0.11 -28.06
C GLU A 48 -21.69 -0.92 -27.52
N ASP A 49 -20.39 -0.73 -27.75
CA ASP A 49 -19.32 -1.61 -27.24
C ASP A 49 -19.32 -1.73 -25.71
N ILE A 50 -19.63 -0.63 -25.01
CA ILE A 50 -19.76 -0.63 -23.54
C ILE A 50 -21.17 -0.94 -23.06
N ASN A 51 -22.04 -1.38 -23.97
CA ASN A 51 -23.40 -1.86 -23.75
C ASN A 51 -24.31 -0.83 -23.07
N LEU A 52 -24.12 0.47 -23.32
CA LEU A 52 -25.02 1.53 -22.82
C LEU A 52 -26.19 1.78 -23.76
N ILE A 53 -25.96 1.63 -25.06
CA ILE A 53 -27.00 1.65 -26.09
C ILE A 53 -26.98 0.33 -26.86
N LYS A 54 -28.05 0.03 -27.56
CA LYS A 54 -28.15 -1.10 -28.48
C LYS A 54 -28.83 -0.65 -29.76
N LYS A 55 -28.32 -1.11 -30.90
CA LYS A 55 -28.98 -0.93 -32.18
C LYS A 55 -30.27 -1.76 -32.29
N VAL A 56 -31.34 -1.13 -32.76
CA VAL A 56 -32.67 -1.71 -32.98
C VAL A 56 -33.05 -1.39 -34.42
N GLY A 57 -33.01 -2.40 -35.31
CA GLY A 57 -33.22 -2.19 -36.75
C GLY A 57 -32.03 -1.54 -37.45
N ASN A 58 -32.25 -1.00 -38.65
CA ASN A 58 -31.15 -0.60 -39.54
C ASN A 58 -30.47 0.72 -39.17
N ARG A 59 -31.14 1.62 -38.44
CA ARG A 59 -30.63 2.97 -38.10
C ARG A 59 -31.27 3.56 -36.84
N SER A 60 -31.61 2.73 -35.85
CA SER A 60 -32.17 3.22 -34.60
C SER A 60 -31.43 2.65 -33.39
N TYR A 61 -31.35 3.43 -32.33
CA TYR A 61 -30.69 3.05 -31.08
C TYR A 61 -31.62 3.27 -29.90
N ARG A 62 -31.54 2.37 -28.93
CA ARG A 62 -32.22 2.52 -27.64
C ARG A 62 -31.24 2.34 -26.50
N LEU A 63 -31.59 2.87 -25.33
CA LEU A 63 -30.83 2.58 -24.11
C LEU A 63 -31.00 1.12 -23.70
N THR A 64 -29.91 0.52 -23.24
CA THR A 64 -29.96 -0.74 -22.51
C THR A 64 -30.32 -0.47 -21.05
N MET A 65 -30.57 -1.53 -20.27
CA MET A 65 -30.75 -1.41 -18.81
C MET A 65 -29.54 -0.74 -18.12
N GLN A 66 -28.33 -0.95 -18.65
CA GLN A 66 -27.11 -0.31 -18.17
C GLN A 66 -27.06 1.17 -18.58
N GLY A 67 -27.52 1.49 -19.80
CA GLY A 67 -27.72 2.87 -20.28
C GLY A 67 -28.64 3.69 -19.39
N TYR A 68 -29.77 3.11 -18.94
CA TYR A 68 -30.68 3.79 -18.00
C TYR A 68 -30.01 4.10 -16.65
N LYS A 69 -29.20 3.17 -16.15
CA LYS A 69 -28.46 3.32 -14.88
C LYS A 69 -27.17 4.14 -14.99
N PHE A 70 -26.77 4.54 -16.20
CA PHE A 70 -25.57 5.34 -16.41
C PHE A 70 -25.69 6.71 -15.76
N LYS A 71 -24.72 7.10 -14.93
CA LYS A 71 -24.61 8.48 -14.43
C LYS A 71 -23.39 9.20 -15.01
N SER A 72 -22.23 8.53 -15.07
CA SER A 72 -21.02 9.12 -15.66
C SER A 72 -20.00 8.07 -16.11
N PHE A 73 -19.10 8.47 -17.02
CA PHE A 73 -17.95 7.67 -17.41
C PHE A 73 -16.96 7.43 -16.27
N ALA A 74 -16.86 8.36 -15.31
CA ALA A 74 -16.02 8.21 -14.14
C ALA A 74 -16.52 7.08 -13.23
N GLU A 75 -17.83 7.02 -12.99
CA GLU A 75 -18.44 5.95 -12.22
C GLU A 75 -18.32 4.59 -12.94
N LEU A 76 -18.50 4.56 -14.26
CA LEU A 76 -18.32 3.34 -15.06
C LEU A 76 -16.88 2.81 -14.98
N LYS A 77 -15.89 3.70 -15.04
CA LYS A 77 -14.47 3.35 -14.82
C LYS A 77 -14.24 2.83 -13.40
N ARG A 78 -14.80 3.48 -12.39
CA ARG A 78 -14.70 3.07 -10.98
C ARG A 78 -15.27 1.66 -10.75
N LEU A 79 -16.43 1.35 -11.31
CA LEU A 79 -17.06 0.03 -11.18
C LEU A 79 -16.22 -1.08 -11.83
N ARG A 80 -15.64 -0.81 -13.01
CA ARG A 80 -14.72 -1.76 -13.66
C ARG A 80 -13.47 -2.01 -12.83
N LEU A 81 -12.84 -0.94 -12.33
CA LEU A 81 -11.67 -1.06 -11.44
C LEU A 81 -12.00 -1.83 -10.18
N TYR A 82 -13.13 -1.53 -9.54
CA TYR A 82 -13.58 -2.26 -8.35
C TYR A 82 -13.79 -3.75 -8.63
N LYS A 83 -14.40 -4.11 -9.76
CA LYS A 83 -14.57 -5.51 -10.17
C LYS A 83 -13.22 -6.21 -10.34
N ILE A 84 -12.28 -5.60 -11.05
CA ILE A 84 -10.93 -6.14 -11.26
C ILE A 84 -10.21 -6.32 -9.92
N ILE A 85 -10.23 -5.31 -9.06
CA ILE A 85 -9.61 -5.38 -7.73
C ILE A 85 -10.24 -6.48 -6.90
N LYS A 86 -11.58 -6.58 -6.88
CA LYS A 86 -12.30 -7.60 -6.13
C LYS A 86 -11.96 -9.01 -6.60
N GLU A 87 -11.85 -9.24 -7.91
CA GLU A 87 -11.46 -10.53 -8.50
C GLU A 87 -10.01 -10.89 -8.14
N ASN A 88 -9.14 -9.91 -8.00
CA ASN A 88 -7.70 -10.12 -7.75
C ASN A 88 -7.30 -9.81 -6.30
N ILE A 89 -8.26 -9.65 -5.39
CA ILE A 89 -7.96 -9.11 -4.05
C ILE A 89 -7.03 -10.04 -3.27
N SER A 90 -7.24 -11.35 -3.38
CA SER A 90 -6.37 -12.36 -2.75
C SER A 90 -4.94 -12.29 -3.28
N PHE A 91 -4.76 -12.09 -4.59
CA PHE A 91 -3.44 -11.93 -5.20
C PHE A 91 -2.73 -10.66 -4.69
N ILE A 92 -3.45 -9.54 -4.60
CA ILE A 92 -2.93 -8.28 -4.06
C ILE A 92 -2.50 -8.47 -2.59
N PHE A 93 -3.32 -9.13 -1.78
CA PHE A 93 -2.97 -9.43 -0.39
C PHE A 93 -1.75 -10.34 -0.29
N ASN A 94 -1.62 -11.36 -1.13
CA ASN A 94 -0.45 -12.22 -1.14
C ASN A 94 0.83 -11.46 -1.49
N ILE A 95 0.80 -10.55 -2.46
CA ILE A 95 1.95 -9.67 -2.76
C ILE A 95 2.31 -8.81 -1.54
N LEU A 96 1.33 -8.18 -0.90
CA LEU A 96 1.56 -7.36 0.29
C LEU A 96 2.16 -8.18 1.43
N LEU A 97 1.70 -9.42 1.60
CA LEU A 97 2.19 -10.32 2.64
C LEU A 97 3.63 -10.74 2.37
N VAL A 98 3.98 -11.06 1.13
CA VAL A 98 5.37 -11.36 0.72
C VAL A 98 6.29 -10.17 0.97
N LEU A 99 5.87 -8.96 0.59
CA LEU A 99 6.65 -7.74 0.83
C LEU A 99 6.84 -7.48 2.33
N ALA A 100 5.79 -7.66 3.13
CA ALA A 100 5.88 -7.55 4.57
C ALA A 100 6.83 -8.59 5.17
N THR A 101 6.80 -9.83 4.68
CA THR A 101 7.73 -10.88 5.12
C THR A 101 9.17 -10.50 4.80
N ILE A 102 9.46 -10.07 3.57
CA ILE A 102 10.83 -9.63 3.18
C ILE A 102 11.32 -8.51 4.09
N TYR A 103 10.47 -7.49 4.34
CA TYR A 103 10.83 -6.39 5.22
C TYR A 103 11.11 -6.85 6.65
N MET A 104 10.26 -7.72 7.19
CA MET A 104 10.44 -8.29 8.53
C MET A 104 11.69 -9.16 8.63
N THR A 105 12.03 -9.92 7.59
CA THR A 105 13.27 -10.72 7.54
C THR A 105 14.50 -9.83 7.59
N ILE A 106 14.58 -8.79 6.76
CA ILE A 106 15.71 -7.85 6.75
C ILE A 106 15.87 -7.19 8.12
N ASN A 107 14.77 -6.73 8.71
CA ASN A 107 14.81 -6.07 10.01
C ASN A 107 15.23 -7.04 11.14
N ASN A 108 14.76 -8.29 11.07
CA ASN A 108 15.13 -9.31 12.05
C ASN A 108 16.61 -9.70 11.94
N ASP A 109 17.17 -9.77 10.74
CA ASP A 109 18.60 -10.04 10.54
C ASP A 109 19.46 -8.89 11.08
N SER A 110 19.03 -7.64 10.88
CA SER A 110 19.69 -6.47 11.48
C SER A 110 19.70 -6.52 13.01
N LEU A 111 18.54 -6.76 13.62
CA LEU A 111 18.41 -6.89 15.07
C LEU A 111 19.24 -8.05 15.62
N LYS A 112 19.32 -9.17 14.89
CA LYS A 112 20.15 -10.31 15.29
C LYS A 112 21.64 -9.97 15.31
N ASN A 113 22.12 -9.20 14.34
CA ASN A 113 23.50 -8.77 14.29
C ASN A 113 23.83 -7.81 15.45
N GLU A 114 22.99 -6.80 15.68
CA GLU A 114 23.15 -5.89 16.83
C GLU A 114 23.17 -6.64 18.16
N ASN A 115 22.32 -7.65 18.31
CA ASN A 115 22.25 -8.44 19.53
C ASN A 115 23.50 -9.32 19.73
N ASN A 116 24.11 -9.82 18.65
CA ASN A 116 25.37 -10.55 18.72
C ASN A 116 26.52 -9.63 19.15
N GLU A 117 26.61 -8.42 18.58
CA GLU A 117 27.61 -7.41 18.98
C GLU A 117 27.48 -7.05 20.47
N LEU A 118 26.25 -6.84 20.94
CA LEU A 118 25.98 -6.59 22.37
C LEU A 118 26.37 -7.78 23.27
N GLN A 119 26.19 -9.02 22.81
CA GLN A 119 26.62 -10.20 23.57
C GLN A 119 28.15 -10.27 23.71
N GLU A 120 28.89 -9.95 22.65
CA GLU A 120 30.35 -9.88 22.69
C GLU A 120 30.82 -8.80 23.68
N ASP A 121 30.23 -7.61 23.64
CA ASP A 121 30.53 -6.52 24.57
C ASP A 121 30.24 -6.89 26.03
N ILE A 122 29.10 -7.54 26.29
CA ILE A 122 28.75 -8.04 27.62
C ILE A 122 29.77 -9.05 28.12
N GLN A 123 30.26 -9.93 27.25
CA GLN A 123 31.25 -10.93 27.62
C GLN A 123 32.59 -10.27 27.99
N VAL A 124 33.05 -9.29 27.21
CA VAL A 124 34.26 -8.51 27.52
C VAL A 124 34.12 -7.77 28.84
N LEU A 125 32.95 -7.18 29.11
CA LEU A 125 32.69 -6.48 30.38
C LEU A 125 32.72 -7.45 31.57
N LYS A 126 32.17 -8.66 31.44
CA LYS A 126 32.22 -9.70 32.49
C LYS A 126 33.65 -10.15 32.78
N GLU A 127 34.48 -10.34 31.75
CA GLU A 127 35.89 -10.68 31.93
C GLU A 127 36.66 -9.57 32.66
N LYS A 128 36.45 -8.32 32.26
CA LYS A 128 37.06 -7.15 32.93
C LYS A 128 36.62 -7.04 34.38
N GLN A 129 35.33 -7.27 34.67
CA GLN A 129 34.80 -7.27 36.03
C GLN A 129 35.48 -8.33 36.89
N SER A 130 35.61 -9.57 36.39
CA SER A 130 36.27 -10.66 37.11
C SER A 130 37.73 -10.36 37.44
N ILE A 131 38.47 -9.76 36.49
CA ILE A 131 39.86 -9.32 36.72
C ILE A 131 39.90 -8.25 37.83
N LEU A 132 38.96 -7.30 37.81
CA LEU A 132 38.90 -6.23 38.80
C LEU A 132 38.59 -6.76 40.20
N GLU A 133 37.63 -7.68 40.31
CA GLU A 133 37.26 -8.37 41.56
C GLU A 133 38.48 -9.10 42.14
N THR A 134 39.19 -9.88 41.31
CA THR A 134 40.42 -10.57 41.72
C THR A 134 41.51 -9.62 42.22
N ARG A 135 41.67 -8.46 41.56
CA ARG A 135 42.63 -7.43 42.00
C ARG A 135 42.22 -6.78 43.32
N MET A 136 40.93 -6.50 43.50
CA MET A 136 40.43 -6.00 44.79
C MET A 136 40.74 -6.99 45.92
N ASP A 137 40.46 -8.28 45.73
CA ASP A 137 40.75 -9.31 46.74
C ASP A 137 42.22 -9.32 47.13
N CYS A 138 43.13 -9.17 46.14
CA CYS A 138 44.56 -9.06 46.40
C CYS A 138 44.91 -7.82 47.23
N TYR A 139 44.31 -6.65 46.93
CA TYR A 139 44.53 -5.43 47.72
C TYR A 139 43.97 -5.55 49.14
N PHE A 140 42.79 -6.13 49.32
CA PHE A 140 42.22 -6.40 50.65
C PHE A 140 43.15 -7.28 51.47
N PHE A 141 43.67 -8.36 50.89
CA PHE A 141 44.63 -9.23 51.56
C PHE A 141 45.94 -8.52 51.93
N GLN A 142 46.46 -7.65 51.05
CA GLN A 142 47.66 -6.87 51.34
C GLN A 142 47.43 -5.87 52.48
N LEU A 143 46.27 -5.21 52.51
CA LEU A 143 45.89 -4.31 53.61
C LEU A 143 45.79 -5.06 54.94
N GLU A 144 45.15 -6.22 54.96
CA GLU A 144 45.03 -7.06 56.16
C GLU A 144 46.40 -7.49 56.71
N LYS A 145 47.36 -7.80 55.83
CA LYS A 145 48.76 -8.07 56.22
C LYS A 145 49.47 -6.85 56.81
N LEU A 146 49.23 -5.66 56.27
CA LEU A 146 49.81 -4.43 56.80
C LEU A 146 49.26 -4.11 58.19
N ASP A 147 47.97 -4.31 58.41
CA ASP A 147 47.31 -4.06 59.70
C ASP A 147 47.79 -5.03 60.79
N THR A 148 47.94 -6.31 60.45
CA THR A 148 48.50 -7.32 61.36
C THR A 148 49.97 -7.08 61.68
N ASN A 149 50.76 -6.56 60.74
CA ASN A 149 52.15 -6.16 60.99
C ASN A 149 52.28 -4.87 61.81
N SER A 150 51.40 -3.88 61.57
CA SER A 150 51.28 -2.66 62.39
C SER A 150 51.01 -2.99 63.87
N ASN A 151 50.04 -3.88 64.15
CA ASN A 151 49.75 -4.34 65.51
C ASN A 151 50.91 -5.12 66.16
N LYS A 152 51.71 -5.87 65.39
CA LYS A 152 52.92 -6.54 65.92
C LYS A 152 54.05 -5.57 66.29
N ILE A 153 54.17 -4.44 65.62
CA ILE A 153 55.19 -3.43 65.91
C ILE A 153 54.83 -2.66 67.19
N ASN A 154 53.55 -2.33 67.38
CA ASN A 154 53.05 -1.62 68.57
C ASN A 154 53.21 -2.43 69.88
N ILE A 155 53.23 -3.77 69.80
CA ILE A 155 53.46 -4.64 70.98
C ILE A 155 54.96 -4.72 71.34
N LYS A 156 55.87 -4.43 70.40
CA LYS A 156 57.33 -4.47 70.66
C LYS A 156 57.92 -3.14 71.14
N SER A 157 57.25 -2.01 70.94
CA SER A 157 57.72 -0.68 71.37
C SER A 157 57.27 -0.28 72.79
N VAL A 158 56.53 -1.14 73.49
CA VAL A 158 56.17 -0.96 74.91
C VAL A 158 57.04 -1.89 75.75
N LYS A 159 58.31 -1.51 75.97
CA LYS A 159 59.17 -2.01 77.05
C LYS A 159 60.16 -0.94 77.45
#